data_AF-A0A2N7BWW9-F1
#
_entry.id   AF-A0A2N7BWW9-F1
#
_cell.length_a   1.000
_cell.length_b   1.000
_cell.length_c   1.000
_cell.angle_alpha   90.00
_cell.angle_beta   90.00
_cell.angle_gamma   90.00
#
_symmetry.space_group_name_H-M   'P 1'
#
loop_
_entity.id
_entity.type
_entity.pdbx_description
1 polymer ?
#
loop_
_entity_poly.entity_id
_entity_poly.type
_entity_poly.pdbx_seq_one_letter_code
_entity_poly.pdbx_strand_id
1 'polypeptide(L)'
;MELLCPAGNLPALKTAIDCDADAVYIGFKDDTNARHFAGLNFAGKKLDRAVQYVHDRNKKIHVALNTFAHPNGFERWTNAVDNAAALGVDALIIADIAVLEYAANKYPDLELHLSVQASATNAAAIDFYHKNFNVKRVVLPRVLSIHQVKQLSRNITSDVDLEVFAFGSLCIMAEGRCYLSSYMTGESPNTVGACSPAKYVRWQETETGLESRLNEILIDKYVAGENAGYPTLCKGRFEADIDGERKRYHALEEPTSLNTLSMLPELFAANVASVKIEGRQRSPAYVEQVTRTWRAAIDRYLANPEQYQVEQAWNATLANVSEGTQTTLGAYHRKWQ
;
A
#
# COMPACT_ATOMS: atom_id res chain seq x y z
N MET A 1 6.82 -16.58 -5.52
CA MET A 1 6.38 -15.19 -5.30
C MET A 1 5.01 -15.25 -4.65
N GLU A 2 4.88 -14.68 -3.47
CA GLU A 2 3.64 -14.57 -2.70
C GLU A 2 2.77 -13.42 -3.24
N LEU A 3 1.48 -13.65 -3.40
CA LEU A 3 0.49 -12.60 -3.67
C LEU A 3 -0.17 -12.14 -2.36
N LEU A 4 0.22 -10.96 -1.88
CA LEU A 4 -0.31 -10.34 -0.66
C LEU A 4 -1.44 -9.36 -0.98
N CYS A 5 -2.67 -9.71 -0.62
CA CYS A 5 -3.86 -8.92 -0.93
C CYS A 5 -4.42 -8.11 0.27
N PRO A 6 -5.01 -6.93 0.02
CA PRO A 6 -5.57 -6.08 1.05
C PRO A 6 -6.95 -6.56 1.50
N ALA A 7 -7.24 -6.46 2.78
CA ALA A 7 -8.60 -6.62 3.29
C ALA A 7 -8.92 -5.61 4.39
N GLY A 8 -9.92 -4.75 4.14
CA GLY A 8 -10.46 -3.81 5.13
C GLY A 8 -11.65 -4.36 5.90
N ASN A 9 -12.21 -5.51 5.52
CA ASN A 9 -13.34 -6.14 6.19
C ASN A 9 -13.41 -7.64 5.84
N LEU A 10 -14.25 -8.38 6.58
CA LEU A 10 -14.35 -9.83 6.42
C LEU A 10 -14.80 -10.28 5.02
N PRO A 11 -15.78 -9.63 4.34
CA PRO A 11 -16.09 -9.94 2.95
C PRO A 11 -14.89 -9.82 2.01
N ALA A 12 -14.15 -8.70 2.06
CA ALA A 12 -12.96 -8.50 1.22
C ALA A 12 -11.87 -9.55 1.50
N LEU A 13 -11.67 -9.91 2.77
CA LEU A 13 -10.74 -10.97 3.18
C LEU A 13 -11.12 -12.31 2.56
N LYS A 14 -12.38 -12.72 2.69
CA LYS A 14 -12.87 -13.98 2.13
C LYS A 14 -12.69 -13.99 0.61
N THR A 15 -13.06 -12.90 -0.04
CA THR A 15 -12.90 -12.73 -1.48
C THR A 15 -11.45 -12.88 -1.92
N ALA A 16 -10.49 -12.23 -1.25
CA ALA A 16 -9.06 -12.36 -1.60
C ALA A 16 -8.59 -13.81 -1.51
N ILE A 17 -8.92 -14.47 -0.40
CA ILE A 17 -8.53 -15.86 -0.15
C ILE A 17 -9.19 -16.83 -1.12
N ASP A 18 -10.48 -16.66 -1.40
CA ASP A 18 -11.24 -17.50 -2.35
C ASP A 18 -10.82 -17.24 -3.81
N CYS A 19 -10.17 -16.10 -4.09
CA CYS A 19 -9.49 -15.80 -5.36
C CYS A 19 -8.02 -16.24 -5.37
N ASP A 20 -7.62 -17.06 -4.41
CA ASP A 20 -6.30 -17.70 -4.30
C ASP A 20 -5.14 -16.73 -4.05
N ALA A 21 -5.38 -15.67 -3.26
CA ALA A 21 -4.29 -14.94 -2.61
C ALA A 21 -3.51 -15.89 -1.69
N ASP A 22 -2.18 -15.75 -1.67
CA ASP A 22 -1.30 -16.53 -0.78
C ASP A 22 -1.37 -16.02 0.65
N ALA A 23 -1.53 -14.71 0.79
CA ALA A 23 -1.66 -14.02 2.06
C ALA A 23 -2.61 -12.83 1.96
N VAL A 24 -3.18 -12.44 3.10
CA VAL A 24 -3.96 -11.19 3.23
C VAL A 24 -3.37 -10.32 4.32
N TYR A 25 -3.41 -9.00 4.14
CA TYR A 25 -3.07 -8.06 5.21
C TYR A 25 -4.26 -7.21 5.65
N ILE A 26 -4.43 -7.11 6.97
CA ILE A 26 -5.51 -6.40 7.64
C ILE A 26 -4.98 -5.30 8.56
N GLY A 27 -5.87 -4.53 9.16
CA GLY A 27 -5.56 -3.60 10.25
C GLY A 27 -6.56 -3.75 11.39
N PHE A 28 -6.18 -3.30 12.58
CA PHE A 28 -7.09 -3.21 13.72
C PHE A 28 -7.96 -1.95 13.65
N LYS A 29 -9.11 -2.01 14.31
CA LYS A 29 -10.07 -0.90 14.36
C LYS A 29 -9.64 0.18 15.36
N ASP A 30 -8.44 0.71 15.14
CA ASP A 30 -7.78 1.76 15.91
C ASP A 30 -6.77 2.49 15.00
N ASP A 31 -6.00 3.42 15.56
CA ASP A 31 -5.03 4.26 14.85
C ASP A 31 -3.61 3.66 14.78
N THR A 32 -3.42 2.39 15.12
CA THR A 32 -2.11 1.72 15.01
C THR A 32 -1.70 1.41 13.57
N ASN A 33 -2.60 1.65 12.61
CA ASN A 33 -2.38 1.35 11.20
C ASN A 33 -2.86 2.45 10.27
N ALA A 34 -2.19 2.53 9.12
CA ALA A 34 -2.64 3.42 8.06
C ALA A 34 -4.00 2.96 7.52
N ARG A 35 -4.82 3.86 6.96
CA ARG A 35 -6.17 3.52 6.47
C ARG A 35 -7.17 3.11 7.57
N HIS A 36 -7.03 3.63 8.80
CA HIS A 36 -8.03 3.44 9.87
C HIS A 36 -9.31 4.25 9.65
N PHE A 37 -9.98 4.02 8.52
CA PHE A 37 -11.22 4.71 8.19
C PHE A 37 -12.41 4.12 8.96
N ALA A 38 -13.41 4.97 9.22
CA ALA A 38 -14.65 4.54 9.81
C ALA A 38 -15.30 3.41 8.99
N GLY A 39 -15.75 2.35 9.67
CA GLY A 39 -16.42 1.20 9.04
C GLY A 39 -15.48 0.12 8.48
N LEU A 40 -14.16 0.34 8.49
CA LEU A 40 -13.17 -0.67 8.14
C LEU A 40 -12.53 -1.28 9.39
N ASN A 41 -11.64 -2.24 9.12
CA ASN A 41 -10.76 -2.93 10.04
C ASN A 41 -11.47 -3.88 11.01
N PHE A 42 -10.65 -4.66 11.72
CA PHE A 42 -11.08 -5.82 12.47
C PHE A 42 -11.00 -5.57 13.97
N ALA A 43 -11.96 -6.12 14.72
CA ALA A 43 -12.00 -6.10 16.18
C ALA A 43 -12.90 -7.24 16.70
N GLY A 44 -12.61 -7.73 17.90
CA GLY A 44 -13.37 -8.77 18.59
C GLY A 44 -13.63 -10.01 17.72
N LYS A 45 -14.84 -10.59 17.83
CA LYS A 45 -15.22 -11.84 17.13
C LYS A 45 -15.03 -11.85 15.61
N LYS A 46 -14.99 -10.69 14.95
CA LYS A 46 -14.73 -10.61 13.50
C LYS A 46 -13.27 -10.92 13.16
N LEU A 47 -12.37 -10.57 14.06
CA LEU A 47 -10.93 -10.81 13.94
C LEU A 47 -10.62 -12.29 14.14
N ASP A 48 -11.17 -12.93 15.18
CA ASP A 48 -11.02 -14.38 15.41
C ASP A 48 -11.49 -15.19 14.20
N ARG A 49 -12.66 -14.84 13.64
CA ARG A 49 -13.21 -15.47 12.44
C ARG A 49 -12.35 -15.23 11.20
N ALA A 50 -11.66 -14.10 11.11
CA ALA A 50 -10.79 -13.78 9.98
C ALA A 50 -9.55 -14.68 10.00
N VAL A 51 -8.89 -14.77 11.17
CA VAL A 51 -7.72 -15.64 11.36
C VAL A 51 -8.08 -17.09 11.06
N GLN A 52 -9.14 -17.62 11.69
CA GLN A 52 -9.60 -18.99 11.47
C GLN A 52 -9.87 -19.26 9.98
N TYR A 53 -10.58 -18.36 9.30
CA TYR A 53 -10.93 -18.55 7.88
C TYR A 53 -9.71 -18.69 6.97
N VAL A 54 -8.67 -17.90 7.26
CA VAL A 54 -7.41 -17.87 6.49
C VAL A 54 -6.60 -19.14 6.75
N HIS A 55 -6.44 -19.52 8.01
CA HIS A 55 -5.70 -20.73 8.40
C HIS A 55 -6.40 -22.02 7.97
N ASP A 56 -7.74 -22.09 8.00
CA ASP A 56 -8.52 -23.22 7.47
C ASP A 56 -8.23 -23.51 6.00
N ARG A 57 -7.69 -22.53 5.26
CA ARG A 57 -7.32 -22.64 3.84
C ARG A 57 -5.81 -22.72 3.61
N ASN A 58 -5.02 -22.89 4.68
CA ASN A 58 -3.56 -22.91 4.64
C ASN A 58 -2.95 -21.66 3.98
N LYS A 59 -3.57 -20.50 4.19
CA LYS A 59 -3.09 -19.20 3.73
C LYS A 59 -2.61 -18.39 4.94
N LYS A 60 -1.93 -17.26 4.69
CA LYS A 60 -1.36 -16.41 5.75
C LYS A 60 -2.17 -15.14 5.99
N ILE A 61 -2.18 -14.66 7.24
CA ILE A 61 -2.77 -13.39 7.65
C ILE A 61 -1.71 -12.50 8.28
N HIS A 62 -1.51 -11.31 7.71
CA HIS A 62 -0.60 -10.30 8.23
C HIS A 62 -1.40 -9.14 8.84
N VAL A 63 -0.89 -8.52 9.89
CA VAL A 63 -1.47 -7.30 10.48
C VAL A 63 -0.53 -6.15 10.27
N ALA A 64 -1.00 -5.05 9.68
CA ALA A 64 -0.21 -3.83 9.67
C ALA A 64 -0.42 -3.07 10.98
N LEU A 65 0.70 -2.72 11.62
CA LEU A 65 0.81 -1.80 12.76
C LEU A 65 1.79 -0.69 12.38
N ASN A 66 1.47 -0.01 11.27
CA ASN A 66 2.43 0.75 10.49
C ASN A 66 2.41 2.27 10.73
N THR A 67 1.59 2.77 11.66
CA THR A 67 1.69 4.18 12.11
C THR A 67 2.75 4.32 13.20
N PHE A 68 3.19 5.57 13.42
CA PHE A 68 4.19 5.90 14.43
C PHE A 68 3.54 6.20 15.77
N ALA A 69 4.12 5.68 16.84
CA ALA A 69 3.54 5.81 18.17
C ALA A 69 3.65 7.26 18.68
N HIS A 70 2.61 7.72 19.36
CA HIS A 70 2.64 9.02 20.03
C HIS A 70 3.30 8.91 21.41
N PRO A 71 3.99 9.98 21.88
CA PRO A 71 4.64 9.97 23.20
C PRO A 71 3.68 9.58 24.34
N ASN A 72 2.44 10.07 24.26
CA ASN A 72 1.36 9.68 25.15
C ASN A 72 0.52 8.60 24.44
N GLY A 73 0.80 7.32 24.69
CA GLY A 73 0.01 6.23 24.12
C GLY A 73 0.81 5.13 23.41
N PHE A 74 2.14 5.08 23.57
CA PHE A 74 2.96 3.96 23.08
C PHE A 74 2.40 2.58 23.46
N GLU A 75 1.82 2.47 24.67
CA GLU A 75 1.17 1.24 25.17
C GLU A 75 0.09 0.70 24.22
N ARG A 76 -0.56 1.57 23.44
CA ARG A 76 -1.56 1.14 22.45
C ARG A 76 -0.93 0.27 21.36
N TRP A 77 0.25 0.63 20.87
CA TRP A 77 0.95 -0.14 19.84
C TRP A 77 1.49 -1.44 20.41
N THR A 78 2.03 -1.43 21.64
CA THR A 78 2.49 -2.66 22.29
C THR A 78 1.33 -3.61 22.59
N ASN A 79 0.18 -3.10 23.02
CA ASN A 79 -1.05 -3.90 23.20
C ASN A 79 -1.57 -4.46 21.87
N ALA A 80 -1.40 -3.72 20.76
CA ALA A 80 -1.73 -4.23 19.43
C ALA A 80 -0.78 -5.36 19.00
N VAL A 81 0.53 -5.25 19.29
CA VAL A 81 1.49 -6.35 19.08
C VAL A 81 1.08 -7.57 19.90
N ASP A 82 0.80 -7.39 21.19
CA ASP A 82 0.37 -8.47 22.09
C ASP A 82 -0.90 -9.17 21.59
N ASN A 83 -1.89 -8.39 21.16
CA ASN A 83 -3.14 -8.91 20.61
C ASN A 83 -2.90 -9.71 19.32
N ALA A 84 -2.08 -9.19 18.41
CA ALA A 84 -1.74 -9.88 17.16
C ALA A 84 -1.03 -11.21 17.42
N ALA A 85 -0.06 -11.23 18.35
CA ALA A 85 0.64 -12.44 18.74
C ALA A 85 -0.31 -13.47 19.39
N ALA A 86 -1.20 -13.03 20.29
CA ALA A 86 -2.18 -13.91 20.94
C ALA A 86 -3.19 -14.52 19.95
N LEU A 87 -3.50 -13.81 18.87
CA LEU A 87 -4.35 -14.30 17.78
C LEU A 87 -3.64 -15.30 16.87
N GLY A 88 -2.31 -15.41 16.94
CA GLY A 88 -1.53 -16.28 16.07
C GLY A 88 -1.45 -15.80 14.63
N VAL A 89 -1.38 -14.48 14.39
CA VAL A 89 -1.17 -13.96 13.03
C VAL A 89 0.22 -14.33 12.52
N ASP A 90 0.37 -14.48 11.20
CA ASP A 90 1.60 -15.00 10.61
C ASP A 90 2.71 -13.94 10.55
N ALA A 91 2.37 -12.66 10.37
CA ALA A 91 3.34 -11.57 10.35
C ALA A 91 2.79 -10.21 10.79
N LEU A 92 3.67 -9.35 11.32
CA LEU A 92 3.40 -7.94 11.59
C LEU A 92 4.11 -7.03 10.60
N ILE A 93 3.41 -6.03 10.06
CA ILE A 93 3.98 -5.01 9.17
C ILE A 93 4.14 -3.70 9.95
N ILE A 94 5.36 -3.37 10.39
CA ILE A 94 5.66 -2.32 11.36
C ILE A 94 6.65 -1.29 10.78
N ALA A 95 6.49 -0.01 11.13
CA ALA A 95 7.40 1.06 10.72
C ALA A 95 8.20 1.67 11.89
N ASP A 96 7.58 1.78 13.06
CA ASP A 96 8.14 2.43 14.23
C ASP A 96 9.23 1.56 14.89
N ILE A 97 10.39 2.16 15.16
CA ILE A 97 11.57 1.45 15.66
C ILE A 97 11.37 0.90 17.09
N ALA A 98 10.63 1.62 17.94
CA ALA A 98 10.38 1.18 19.31
C ALA A 98 9.34 0.06 19.34
N VAL A 99 8.36 0.10 18.42
CA VAL A 99 7.38 -0.99 18.27
C VAL A 99 8.06 -2.24 17.68
N LEU A 100 8.98 -2.08 16.73
CA LEU A 100 9.82 -3.17 16.20
C LEU A 100 10.67 -3.81 17.32
N GLU A 101 11.36 -3.01 18.12
CA GLU A 101 12.15 -3.48 19.26
C GLU A 101 11.29 -4.27 20.26
N TYR A 102 10.13 -3.73 20.62
CA TYR A 102 9.20 -4.40 21.52
C TYR A 102 8.75 -5.76 20.98
N ALA A 103 8.33 -5.81 19.72
CA ALA A 103 7.86 -7.04 19.08
C ALA A 103 8.99 -8.09 18.99
N ALA A 104 10.19 -7.68 18.54
CA ALA A 104 11.33 -8.57 18.39
C ALA A 104 11.80 -9.17 19.71
N ASN A 105 11.78 -8.38 20.80
CA ASN A 105 12.20 -8.85 22.12
C ASN A 105 11.16 -9.75 22.80
N LYS A 106 9.88 -9.40 22.70
CA LYS A 106 8.81 -10.12 23.42
C LYS A 106 8.30 -11.36 22.66
N TYR A 107 8.30 -11.30 21.33
CA TYR A 107 7.77 -12.33 20.43
C TYR A 107 8.80 -12.67 19.34
N PRO A 108 9.96 -13.27 19.68
CA PRO A 108 11.05 -13.51 18.73
C PRO A 108 10.69 -14.44 17.57
N ASP A 109 9.67 -15.28 17.75
CA ASP A 109 9.17 -16.21 16.73
C ASP A 109 8.12 -15.58 15.79
N LEU A 110 7.58 -14.40 16.12
CA LEU A 110 6.60 -13.71 15.28
C LEU A 110 7.32 -13.01 14.12
N GLU A 111 6.94 -13.34 12.88
CA GLU A 111 7.59 -12.78 11.70
C GLU A 111 7.34 -11.27 11.59
N LEU A 112 8.42 -10.48 11.45
CA LEU A 112 8.35 -9.03 11.33
C LEU A 112 8.69 -8.58 9.92
N HIS A 113 7.77 -7.83 9.32
CA HIS A 113 7.93 -7.18 8.02
C HIS A 113 8.12 -5.67 8.23
N LEU A 114 9.12 -5.09 7.60
CA LEU A 114 9.34 -3.66 7.62
C LEU A 114 8.38 -2.97 6.66
N SER A 115 7.50 -2.15 7.22
CA SER A 115 6.57 -1.31 6.49
C SER A 115 7.30 -0.31 5.59
N VAL A 116 6.70 -0.05 4.42
CA VAL A 116 7.15 0.97 3.47
C VAL A 116 7.33 2.36 4.10
N GLN A 117 6.61 2.67 5.18
CA GLN A 117 6.72 3.96 5.91
C GLN A 117 8.07 4.17 6.60
N ALA A 118 8.81 3.09 6.88
CA ALA A 118 10.18 3.17 7.35
C ALA A 118 11.12 3.74 6.27
N SER A 119 10.72 3.69 4.99
CA SER A 119 11.44 4.26 3.84
C SER A 119 12.90 3.76 3.72
N ALA A 120 13.14 2.47 3.98
CA ALA A 120 14.44 1.85 3.79
C ALA A 120 14.73 1.66 2.27
N THR A 121 15.73 2.38 1.76
CA THR A 121 16.05 2.43 0.31
C THR A 121 17.46 1.94 -0.04
N ASN A 122 18.26 1.56 0.96
CA ASN A 122 19.63 1.09 0.78
C ASN A 122 19.90 -0.14 1.67
N ALA A 123 20.91 -0.95 1.29
CA ALA A 123 21.25 -2.19 1.97
C ALA A 123 21.61 -1.98 3.45
N ALA A 124 22.37 -0.93 3.78
CA ALA A 124 22.77 -0.64 5.16
C ALA A 124 21.57 -0.39 6.09
N ALA A 125 20.55 0.33 5.60
CA ALA A 125 19.31 0.53 6.34
C ALA A 125 18.55 -0.79 6.54
N ILE A 126 18.43 -1.61 5.49
CA ILE A 126 17.76 -2.91 5.55
C ILE A 126 18.48 -3.84 6.55
N ASP A 127 19.80 -3.95 6.45
CA ASP A 127 20.62 -4.77 7.35
C ASP A 127 20.53 -4.29 8.79
N PHE A 128 20.40 -2.97 9.03
CA PHE A 128 20.18 -2.44 10.37
C PHE A 128 18.87 -2.96 10.96
N TYR A 129 17.76 -2.92 10.20
CA TYR A 129 16.48 -3.44 10.68
C TYR A 129 16.51 -4.96 10.91
N HIS A 130 17.17 -5.71 10.02
CA HIS A 130 17.34 -7.15 10.20
C HIS A 130 18.16 -7.47 11.46
N LYS A 131 19.33 -6.85 11.64
CA LYS A 131 20.24 -7.15 12.75
C LYS A 131 19.68 -6.78 14.12
N ASN A 132 18.93 -5.69 14.22
CA ASN A 132 18.44 -5.20 15.51
C ASN A 132 17.04 -5.70 15.86
N PHE A 133 16.21 -6.07 14.87
CA PHE A 133 14.81 -6.42 15.10
C PHE A 133 14.39 -7.73 14.44
N ASN A 134 15.31 -8.51 13.86
CA ASN A 134 15.02 -9.76 13.17
C ASN A 134 13.96 -9.61 12.04
N VAL A 135 13.93 -8.45 11.38
CA VAL A 135 13.03 -8.21 10.24
C VAL A 135 13.31 -9.22 9.12
N LYS A 136 12.30 -10.00 8.74
CA LYS A 136 12.41 -11.04 7.71
C LYS A 136 12.04 -10.59 6.30
N ARG A 137 11.28 -9.49 6.18
CA ARG A 137 10.83 -8.97 4.89
C ARG A 137 10.79 -7.45 4.89
N VAL A 138 11.14 -6.81 3.79
CA VAL A 138 11.07 -5.35 3.63
C VAL A 138 10.13 -4.98 2.49
N VAL A 139 9.12 -4.17 2.79
CA VAL A 139 8.24 -3.56 1.78
C VAL A 139 8.93 -2.32 1.20
N LEU A 140 9.44 -2.44 -0.02
CA LEU A 140 10.21 -1.38 -0.67
C LEU A 140 9.32 -0.18 -1.07
N PRO A 141 9.81 1.05 -0.92
CA PRO A 141 9.10 2.25 -1.38
C PRO A 141 9.09 2.35 -2.90
N ARG A 142 7.99 2.88 -3.46
CA ARG A 142 7.76 2.99 -4.92
C ARG A 142 8.54 4.13 -5.59
N VAL A 143 9.64 4.54 -4.98
CA VAL A 143 10.56 5.58 -5.47
C VAL A 143 11.83 5.00 -6.11
N LEU A 144 12.05 3.69 -5.96
CA LEU A 144 13.19 2.99 -6.51
C LEU A 144 12.92 2.52 -7.93
N SER A 145 13.91 2.66 -8.81
CA SER A 145 13.88 2.04 -10.14
C SER A 145 14.09 0.53 -10.06
N ILE A 146 13.73 -0.20 -11.10
CA ILE A 146 13.94 -1.66 -11.14
C ILE A 146 15.44 -2.02 -11.07
N HIS A 147 16.32 -1.17 -11.60
CA HIS A 147 17.76 -1.34 -11.47
C HIS A 147 18.20 -1.25 -10.00
N GLN A 148 17.68 -0.26 -9.26
CA GLN A 148 17.97 -0.12 -7.84
C GLN A 148 17.42 -1.30 -7.02
N VAL A 149 16.22 -1.81 -7.36
CA VAL A 149 15.68 -3.02 -6.71
C VAL A 149 16.57 -4.24 -6.97
N LYS A 150 17.03 -4.45 -8.21
CA LYS A 150 17.99 -5.51 -8.55
C LYS A 150 19.32 -5.36 -7.81
N GLN A 151 19.81 -4.12 -7.66
CA GLN A 151 21.01 -3.84 -6.90
C GLN A 151 20.81 -4.15 -5.41
N LEU A 152 19.68 -3.77 -4.81
CA LEU A 152 19.37 -4.10 -3.42
C LEU A 152 19.33 -5.60 -3.20
N SER A 153 18.58 -6.33 -4.04
CA SER A 153 18.46 -7.79 -3.98
C SER A 153 19.81 -8.52 -3.94
N ARG A 154 20.83 -8.00 -4.63
CA ARG A 154 22.18 -8.58 -4.63
C ARG A 154 23.02 -8.24 -3.41
N ASN A 155 22.69 -7.18 -2.68
CA ASN A 155 23.53 -6.59 -1.64
C ASN A 155 22.96 -6.71 -0.22
N ILE A 156 21.68 -7.08 -0.07
CA ILE A 156 21.07 -7.31 1.24
C ILE A 156 21.44 -8.69 1.79
N THR A 157 21.31 -8.86 3.10
CA THR A 157 21.44 -10.16 3.77
C THR A 157 20.46 -11.19 3.16
N SER A 158 20.92 -12.43 2.93
CA SER A 158 20.15 -13.50 2.28
C SER A 158 18.86 -13.90 2.99
N ASP A 159 18.77 -13.59 4.29
CA ASP A 159 17.64 -13.97 5.14
C ASP A 159 16.55 -12.89 5.18
N VAL A 160 16.64 -11.88 4.31
CA VAL A 160 15.66 -10.79 4.17
C VAL A 160 15.01 -10.82 2.80
N ASP A 161 13.70 -11.05 2.79
CA ASP A 161 12.88 -11.01 1.59
C ASP A 161 12.54 -9.58 1.16
N LEU A 162 12.45 -9.37 -0.16
CA LEU A 162 11.95 -8.13 -0.74
C LEU A 162 10.47 -8.26 -1.12
N GLU A 163 9.65 -7.32 -0.65
CA GLU A 163 8.26 -7.11 -1.06
C GLU A 163 8.13 -5.80 -1.83
N VAL A 164 7.41 -5.82 -2.95
CA VAL A 164 7.12 -4.62 -3.75
C VAL A 164 5.63 -4.45 -3.95
N PHE A 165 5.19 -3.22 -4.21
CA PHE A 165 3.81 -3.00 -4.64
C PHE A 165 3.63 -3.41 -6.09
N ALA A 166 2.60 -4.22 -6.33
CA ALA A 166 2.21 -4.68 -7.66
C ALA A 166 1.20 -3.75 -8.32
N PHE A 167 0.17 -3.37 -7.56
CA PHE A 167 -0.94 -2.58 -8.07
C PHE A 167 -1.57 -1.66 -7.02
N GLY A 168 -2.13 -0.53 -7.48
CA GLY A 168 -2.96 0.37 -6.68
C GLY A 168 -2.45 1.81 -6.64
N SER A 169 -3.01 2.64 -5.76
CA SER A 169 -2.77 4.10 -5.75
C SER A 169 -1.30 4.45 -5.61
N LEU A 170 -0.72 5.21 -6.56
CA LEU A 170 0.69 5.61 -6.49
C LEU A 170 0.90 6.79 -5.52
N CYS A 171 1.86 6.64 -4.61
CA CYS A 171 2.41 7.74 -3.81
C CYS A 171 3.64 8.31 -4.53
N ILE A 172 3.68 9.63 -4.71
CA ILE A 172 4.83 10.32 -5.32
C ILE A 172 5.80 10.92 -4.30
N MET A 173 5.38 10.97 -3.03
CA MET A 173 6.22 11.41 -1.92
C MET A 173 6.96 10.21 -1.30
N ALA A 174 7.85 10.47 -0.34
CA ALA A 174 8.48 9.43 0.47
C ALA A 174 7.44 8.73 1.36
N GLU A 175 6.70 7.77 0.79
CA GLU A 175 5.75 6.82 1.39
C GLU A 175 5.36 7.09 2.86
N GLY A 176 4.21 7.71 3.08
CA GLY A 176 3.71 8.09 4.41
C GLY A 176 4.29 9.40 4.97
N ARG A 177 5.45 9.85 4.50
CA ARG A 177 6.12 11.10 4.93
C ARG A 177 5.74 12.28 4.03
N CYS A 178 4.44 12.54 3.90
CA CYS A 178 3.94 13.63 3.07
C CYS A 178 3.80 14.94 3.88
N TYR A 179 4.80 15.82 3.77
CA TYR A 179 4.75 17.14 4.41
C TYR A 179 3.62 18.03 3.88
N LEU A 180 3.20 17.82 2.63
CA LEU A 180 2.10 18.57 2.05
C LEU A 180 0.78 18.31 2.79
N SER A 181 0.49 17.05 3.11
CA SER A 181 -0.69 16.69 3.90
C SER A 181 -0.64 17.31 5.29
N SER A 182 0.50 17.21 5.98
CA SER A 182 0.72 17.84 7.29
C SER A 182 0.52 19.35 7.24
N TYR A 183 1.03 20.02 6.21
CA TYR A 183 0.89 21.46 6.04
C TYR A 183 -0.58 21.89 5.89
N MET A 184 -1.37 21.15 5.11
CA MET A 184 -2.74 21.54 4.79
C MET A 184 -3.78 21.16 5.85
N THR A 185 -3.54 20.05 6.54
CA THR A 185 -4.51 19.47 7.47
C THR A 185 -4.11 19.61 8.93
N GLY A 186 -2.84 19.92 9.21
CA GLY A 186 -2.26 19.84 10.54
C GLY A 186 -2.00 18.40 11.00
N GLU A 187 -2.29 17.40 10.15
CA GLU A 187 -2.18 15.99 10.49
C GLU A 187 -1.16 15.27 9.61
N SER A 188 -0.25 14.53 10.25
CA SER A 188 0.74 13.75 9.54
C SER A 188 0.16 12.41 9.08
N PRO A 189 0.32 12.02 7.81
CA PRO A 189 -0.09 10.69 7.35
C PRO A 189 0.67 9.54 8.04
N ASN A 190 1.83 9.83 8.66
CA ASN A 190 2.55 8.86 9.47
C ASN A 190 1.82 8.46 10.75
N THR A 191 1.01 9.37 11.30
CA THR A 191 0.27 9.14 12.55
C THR A 191 -1.20 8.87 12.26
N VAL A 192 -1.81 9.67 11.38
CA VAL A 192 -3.24 9.57 11.01
C VAL A 192 -3.48 8.58 9.87
N GLY A 193 -2.44 8.10 9.19
CA GLY A 193 -2.59 6.99 8.27
C GLY A 193 -3.33 7.33 6.96
N ALA A 194 -3.54 8.60 6.65
CA ALA A 194 -4.22 9.06 5.43
C ALA A 194 -3.62 10.37 4.92
N CYS A 195 -3.43 10.48 3.59
CA CYS A 195 -2.94 11.71 2.95
C CYS A 195 -3.98 12.85 3.01
N SER A 196 -5.25 12.49 2.99
CA SER A 196 -6.36 13.44 3.11
C SER A 196 -7.37 12.82 4.07
N PRO A 197 -7.28 13.13 5.39
CA PRO A 197 -8.23 12.62 6.37
C PRO A 197 -9.65 13.08 6.04
N ALA A 198 -10.63 12.17 6.07
CA ALA A 198 -11.99 12.43 5.60
C ALA A 198 -12.66 13.64 6.27
N LYS A 199 -12.32 13.93 7.54
CA LYS A 199 -12.85 15.09 8.28
C LYS A 199 -12.46 16.45 7.70
N TYR A 200 -11.40 16.52 6.89
CA TYR A 200 -10.99 17.72 6.17
C TYR A 200 -11.46 17.76 4.71
N VAL A 201 -12.00 16.66 4.20
CA VAL A 201 -12.50 16.60 2.83
C VAL A 201 -13.85 17.33 2.74
N ARG A 202 -13.99 18.22 1.76
CA ARG A 202 -15.26 18.89 1.45
C ARG A 202 -15.57 18.75 -0.03
N TRP A 203 -16.84 18.53 -0.30
CA TRP A 203 -17.44 18.50 -1.62
C TRP A 203 -18.47 19.62 -1.67
N GLN A 204 -18.29 20.57 -2.59
CA GLN A 204 -19.12 21.77 -2.66
C GLN A 204 -19.64 21.94 -4.08
N GLU A 205 -20.97 21.88 -4.23
CA GLU A 205 -21.62 22.23 -5.48
C GLU A 205 -21.60 23.76 -5.65
N THR A 206 -21.14 24.21 -6.81
CA THR A 206 -21.09 25.63 -7.19
C THR A 206 -21.82 25.83 -8.52
N GLU A 207 -22.09 27.08 -8.88
CA GLU A 207 -22.68 27.42 -10.18
C GLU A 207 -21.84 26.93 -11.37
N THR A 208 -20.53 26.73 -11.16
CA THR A 208 -19.57 26.32 -12.20
C THR A 208 -19.23 24.82 -12.16
N GLY A 209 -19.86 24.04 -11.28
CA GLY A 209 -19.61 22.61 -11.10
C GLY A 209 -19.21 22.24 -9.67
N LEU A 210 -18.77 20.99 -9.51
CA LEU A 210 -18.40 20.43 -8.21
C LEU A 210 -16.96 20.80 -7.85
N GLU A 211 -16.73 21.36 -6.67
CA GLU A 211 -15.40 21.57 -6.12
C GLU A 211 -15.04 20.47 -5.10
N SER A 212 -13.84 19.91 -5.23
CA SER A 212 -13.22 19.11 -4.17
C SER A 212 -12.19 19.93 -3.42
N ARG A 213 -12.29 19.89 -2.09
CA ARG A 213 -11.44 20.68 -1.20
C ARG A 213 -10.85 19.80 -0.11
N LEU A 214 -9.63 20.15 0.29
CA LEU A 214 -8.99 19.62 1.47
C LEU A 214 -8.74 20.79 2.43
N ASN A 215 -9.44 20.78 3.56
CA ASN A 215 -9.58 21.94 4.42
C ASN A 215 -10.17 23.12 3.60
N GLU A 216 -9.59 24.32 3.69
CA GLU A 216 -10.04 25.49 2.92
C GLU A 216 -9.45 25.56 1.50
N ILE A 217 -8.64 24.56 1.10
CA ILE A 217 -7.86 24.60 -0.14
C ILE A 217 -8.61 23.89 -1.25
N LEU A 218 -8.77 24.58 -2.39
CA LEU A 218 -9.31 24.01 -3.62
C LEU A 218 -8.30 23.03 -4.22
N ILE A 219 -8.70 21.77 -4.36
CA ILE A 219 -7.89 20.70 -4.95
C ILE A 219 -8.26 20.49 -6.41
N ASP A 220 -9.56 20.58 -6.72
CA ASP A 220 -10.04 20.39 -8.08
C ASP A 220 -11.45 20.98 -8.29
N LYS A 221 -11.80 21.24 -9.56
CA LYS A 221 -13.17 21.53 -10.00
C LYS A 221 -13.57 20.58 -11.13
N TYR A 222 -14.74 19.99 -11.01
CA TYR A 222 -15.28 19.02 -11.96
C TYR A 222 -16.48 19.61 -12.70
N VAL A 223 -16.56 19.36 -14.00
CA VAL A 223 -17.76 19.69 -14.79
C VAL A 223 -18.84 18.62 -14.60
N ALA A 224 -20.08 18.94 -14.98
CA ALA A 224 -21.19 18.00 -14.84
C ALA A 224 -20.91 16.67 -15.59
N GLY A 225 -21.02 15.55 -14.87
CA GLY A 225 -20.78 14.20 -15.40
C GLY A 225 -19.32 13.74 -15.39
N GLU A 226 -18.37 14.60 -14.97
CA GLU A 226 -16.98 14.20 -14.77
C GLU A 226 -16.82 13.41 -13.45
N ASN A 227 -16.06 12.32 -13.48
CA ASN A 227 -15.78 11.53 -12.29
C ASN A 227 -14.84 12.27 -11.35
N ALA A 228 -15.33 12.57 -10.15
CA ALA A 228 -14.53 13.24 -9.15
C ALA A 228 -13.61 12.28 -8.39
N GLY A 229 -12.31 12.59 -8.38
CA GLY A 229 -11.30 11.84 -7.63
C GLY A 229 -11.27 12.24 -6.15
N TYR A 230 -10.89 11.32 -5.27
CA TYR A 230 -10.69 11.66 -3.85
C TYR A 230 -9.65 12.78 -3.70
N PRO A 231 -9.92 13.86 -2.96
CA PRO A 231 -9.09 15.07 -2.96
C PRO A 231 -7.76 14.82 -2.26
N THR A 232 -6.82 14.30 -3.02
CA THR A 232 -5.44 14.04 -2.63
C THR A 232 -4.60 15.12 -3.27
N LEU A 233 -3.92 15.93 -2.45
CA LEU A 233 -3.28 17.14 -2.96
C LEU A 233 -2.35 16.88 -4.15
N CYS A 234 -1.50 15.86 -4.06
CA CYS A 234 -0.54 15.55 -5.12
C CYS A 234 -1.19 15.11 -6.44
N LYS A 235 -2.51 14.90 -6.46
CA LYS A 235 -3.31 14.52 -7.62
C LYS A 235 -4.32 15.59 -8.03
N GLY A 236 -4.31 16.76 -7.37
CA GLY A 236 -5.17 17.89 -7.71
C GLY A 236 -4.77 18.56 -9.02
N ARG A 237 -5.65 19.43 -9.52
CA ARG A 237 -5.39 20.27 -10.70
C ARG A 237 -5.15 21.72 -10.28
N PHE A 238 -4.02 22.29 -10.68
CA PHE A 238 -3.61 23.64 -10.33
C PHE A 238 -3.41 24.49 -11.58
N GLU A 239 -3.55 25.80 -11.44
CA GLU A 239 -3.13 26.74 -12.49
C GLU A 239 -1.61 26.90 -12.44
N ALA A 240 -0.92 26.53 -13.51
CA ALA A 240 0.47 26.90 -13.70
C ALA A 240 0.77 27.24 -15.16
N ASP A 241 1.92 27.87 -15.38
CA ASP A 241 2.43 28.23 -16.69
C ASP A 241 3.13 27.01 -17.31
N ILE A 242 2.59 26.52 -18.43
CA ILE A 242 3.14 25.40 -19.18
C ILE A 242 3.37 25.86 -20.61
N ASP A 243 4.64 25.88 -21.02
CA ASP A 243 5.10 26.34 -22.33
C ASP A 243 4.62 27.76 -22.69
N GLY A 244 4.56 28.67 -21.70
CA GLY A 244 4.13 30.06 -21.89
C GLY A 244 2.62 30.26 -21.86
N GLU A 245 1.83 29.21 -21.60
CA GLU A 245 0.38 29.27 -21.49
C GLU A 245 -0.08 28.89 -20.08
N ARG A 246 -0.87 29.76 -19.45
CA ARG A 246 -1.49 29.47 -18.15
C ARG A 246 -2.62 28.46 -18.33
N LYS A 247 -2.44 27.26 -17.79
CA LYS A 247 -3.40 26.14 -17.91
C LYS A 247 -3.68 25.50 -16.56
N ARG A 248 -4.86 24.90 -16.44
CA ARG A 248 -5.20 24.00 -15.34
C ARG A 248 -4.73 22.59 -15.68
N TYR A 249 -3.84 22.02 -14.87
CA TYR A 249 -3.32 20.67 -15.10
C TYR A 249 -2.86 20.01 -13.80
N HIS A 250 -2.58 18.71 -13.85
CA HIS A 250 -1.99 17.96 -12.74
C HIS A 250 -0.51 18.31 -12.57
N ALA A 251 -0.22 19.31 -11.75
CA ALA A 251 1.14 19.85 -11.60
C ALA A 251 2.14 18.92 -10.91
N LEU A 252 1.65 17.94 -10.16
CA LEU A 252 2.47 17.03 -9.36
C LEU A 252 2.40 15.61 -9.91
N GLU A 253 1.21 15.03 -10.00
CA GLU A 253 0.97 13.71 -10.56
C GLU A 253 -0.48 13.57 -11.02
N GLU A 254 -0.70 12.79 -12.07
CA GLU A 254 -2.05 12.46 -12.53
C GLU A 254 -2.72 11.45 -11.58
N PRO A 255 -4.06 11.38 -11.54
CA PRO A 255 -4.76 10.32 -10.82
C PRO A 255 -4.52 8.99 -11.54
N THR A 256 -3.40 8.33 -11.23
CA THR A 256 -2.98 7.07 -11.82
C THR A 256 -2.70 6.02 -10.76
N SER A 257 -2.77 4.75 -11.15
CA SER A 257 -2.41 3.60 -10.32
C SER A 257 -1.12 2.94 -10.81
N LEU A 258 -0.30 2.48 -9.87
CA LEU A 258 0.81 1.60 -10.19
C LEU A 258 0.25 0.30 -10.80
N ASN A 259 0.86 -0.20 -11.87
CA ASN A 259 0.58 -1.53 -12.42
C ASN A 259 1.87 -2.14 -12.96
N THR A 260 2.47 -3.07 -12.22
CA THR A 260 3.74 -3.72 -12.60
C THR A 260 3.56 -5.09 -13.22
N LEU A 261 2.38 -5.41 -13.75
CA LEU A 261 2.08 -6.74 -14.27
C LEU A 261 2.98 -7.12 -15.47
N SER A 262 3.37 -6.14 -16.29
CA SER A 262 4.35 -6.34 -17.36
C SER A 262 5.77 -6.58 -16.87
N MET A 263 6.06 -6.28 -15.60
CA MET A 263 7.38 -6.39 -15.00
C MET A 263 7.60 -7.69 -14.22
N LEU A 264 6.64 -8.63 -14.25
CA LEU A 264 6.82 -9.92 -13.56
C LEU A 264 8.18 -10.57 -13.86
N PRO A 265 8.67 -10.66 -15.12
CA PRO A 265 9.99 -11.20 -15.40
C PRO A 265 11.12 -10.51 -14.64
N GLU A 266 11.12 -9.18 -14.60
CA GLU A 266 12.12 -8.39 -13.90
C GLU A 266 12.04 -8.48 -12.39
N LEU A 267 10.83 -8.63 -11.83
CA LEU A 267 10.61 -8.82 -10.40
C LEU A 267 11.11 -10.19 -9.95
N PHE A 268 10.83 -11.25 -10.71
CA PHE A 268 11.40 -12.58 -10.46
C PHE A 268 12.93 -12.58 -10.59
N ALA A 269 13.47 -11.94 -11.64
CA ALA A 269 14.92 -11.79 -11.81
C ALA A 269 15.59 -10.94 -10.71
N ALA A 270 14.80 -10.14 -9.98
CA ALA A 270 15.25 -9.38 -8.81
C ALA A 270 15.02 -10.14 -7.49
N ASN A 271 14.67 -11.42 -7.50
CA ASN A 271 14.35 -12.22 -6.32
C ASN A 271 13.32 -11.56 -5.40
N VAL A 272 12.33 -10.88 -5.98
CA VAL A 272 11.21 -10.33 -5.20
C VAL A 272 10.37 -11.49 -4.69
N ALA A 273 10.27 -11.63 -3.38
CA ALA A 273 9.59 -12.72 -2.72
C ALA A 273 8.07 -12.53 -2.69
N SER A 274 7.60 -11.28 -2.59
CA SER A 274 6.18 -10.94 -2.44
C SER A 274 5.80 -9.74 -3.31
N VAL A 275 4.61 -9.81 -3.90
CA VAL A 275 3.95 -8.67 -4.54
C VAL A 275 2.70 -8.29 -3.76
N LYS A 276 2.62 -7.01 -3.41
CA LYS A 276 1.58 -6.45 -2.56
C LYS A 276 0.59 -5.62 -3.38
N ILE A 277 -0.69 -5.90 -3.20
CA ILE A 277 -1.77 -5.08 -3.76
C ILE A 277 -2.17 -4.00 -2.75
N GLU A 278 -2.23 -2.73 -3.16
CA GLU A 278 -2.75 -1.64 -2.32
C GLU A 278 -4.29 -1.59 -2.37
N GLY A 279 -4.89 -1.14 -1.27
CA GLY A 279 -6.29 -0.75 -1.26
C GLY A 279 -7.14 -1.42 -0.19
N ARG A 280 -6.72 -1.39 1.09
CA ARG A 280 -7.54 -1.92 2.20
C ARG A 280 -8.93 -1.29 2.27
N GLN A 281 -9.07 -0.04 1.84
CA GLN A 281 -10.35 0.66 1.77
C GLN A 281 -11.21 0.33 0.54
N ARG A 282 -10.73 -0.52 -0.37
CA ARG A 282 -11.45 -0.85 -1.60
C ARG A 282 -12.54 -1.90 -1.35
N SER A 283 -13.50 -1.97 -2.28
CA SER A 283 -14.63 -2.89 -2.20
C SER A 283 -14.18 -4.36 -2.41
N PRO A 284 -14.98 -5.34 -1.95
CA PRO A 284 -14.73 -6.74 -2.28
C PRO A 284 -14.64 -6.99 -3.80
N ALA A 285 -15.42 -6.27 -4.62
CA ALA A 285 -15.36 -6.38 -6.08
C ALA A 285 -14.00 -5.94 -6.66
N TYR A 286 -13.39 -4.88 -6.12
CA TYR A 286 -12.01 -4.50 -6.47
C TYR A 286 -11.04 -5.60 -6.10
N VAL A 287 -11.15 -6.12 -4.87
CA VAL A 287 -10.25 -7.17 -4.36
C VAL A 287 -10.36 -8.42 -5.22
N GLU A 288 -11.57 -8.85 -5.61
CA GLU A 288 -11.78 -9.96 -6.53
C GLU A 288 -11.05 -9.75 -7.86
N GLN A 289 -11.35 -8.65 -8.55
CA GLN A 289 -10.84 -8.39 -9.90
C GLN A 289 -9.31 -8.33 -9.92
N VAL A 290 -8.72 -7.59 -8.97
CA VAL A 290 -7.26 -7.46 -8.89
C VAL A 290 -6.61 -8.77 -8.48
N THR A 291 -7.14 -9.47 -7.48
CA THR A 291 -6.55 -10.75 -7.00
C THR A 291 -6.56 -11.80 -8.09
N ARG A 292 -7.71 -12.02 -8.77
CA ARG A 292 -7.79 -13.00 -9.87
C ARG A 292 -6.84 -12.67 -11.01
N THR A 293 -6.76 -11.39 -11.37
CA THR A 293 -5.89 -10.93 -12.46
C THR A 293 -4.42 -11.17 -12.13
N TRP A 294 -3.98 -10.80 -10.93
CA TRP A 294 -2.59 -11.01 -10.51
C TRP A 294 -2.26 -12.48 -10.29
N ARG A 295 -3.16 -13.28 -9.72
CA ARG A 295 -2.97 -14.73 -9.58
C ARG A 295 -2.77 -15.37 -10.95
N ALA A 296 -3.66 -15.08 -11.92
CA ALA A 296 -3.55 -15.59 -13.28
C ALA A 296 -2.24 -15.17 -13.97
N ALA A 297 -1.79 -13.92 -13.77
CA ALA A 297 -0.53 -13.44 -14.31
C ALA A 297 0.69 -14.16 -13.71
N ILE A 298 0.72 -14.34 -12.39
CA ILE A 298 1.80 -15.07 -11.70
C ILE A 298 1.81 -16.54 -12.16
N ASP A 299 0.66 -17.19 -12.23
CA ASP A 299 0.56 -18.59 -12.66
C ASP A 299 1.00 -18.77 -14.11
N ARG A 300 0.62 -17.83 -14.99
CA ARG A 300 1.08 -17.82 -16.38
C ARG A 300 2.59 -17.69 -16.47
N TYR A 301 3.18 -16.78 -15.69
CA TYR A 301 4.63 -16.61 -15.66
C TYR A 301 5.33 -17.88 -15.15
N LEU A 302 4.85 -18.46 -14.04
CA LEU A 302 5.44 -19.68 -13.47
C LEU A 302 5.34 -20.89 -14.42
N ALA A 303 4.26 -20.99 -15.20
CA ALA A 303 4.08 -22.08 -16.16
C ALA A 303 5.00 -21.94 -17.39
N ASN A 304 5.25 -20.72 -17.88
CA ASN A 304 6.12 -20.48 -19.03
C ASN A 304 6.78 -19.08 -18.99
N PRO A 305 7.91 -18.93 -18.27
CA PRO A 305 8.56 -17.63 -18.10
C PRO A 305 9.02 -16.97 -19.41
N GLU A 306 9.49 -17.77 -20.38
CA GLU A 306 10.06 -17.26 -21.64
C GLU A 306 8.99 -16.68 -22.58
N GLN A 307 7.74 -17.14 -22.46
CA GLN A 307 6.62 -16.70 -23.28
C GLN A 307 5.64 -15.78 -22.53
N TYR A 308 6.01 -15.33 -21.32
CA TYR A 308 5.13 -14.47 -20.56
C TYR A 308 4.83 -13.17 -21.32
N GLN A 309 3.55 -12.92 -21.55
CA GLN A 309 3.03 -11.67 -22.09
C GLN A 309 1.78 -11.29 -21.31
N VAL A 310 1.61 -9.98 -21.12
CA VAL A 310 0.41 -9.45 -20.46
C VAL A 310 -0.79 -9.60 -21.38
N GLU A 311 -1.83 -10.27 -20.90
CA GLU A 311 -3.08 -10.36 -21.65
C GLU A 311 -3.81 -9.02 -21.67
N GLN A 312 -4.38 -8.67 -22.83
CA GLN A 312 -5.15 -7.43 -22.99
C GLN A 312 -6.32 -7.35 -22.00
N ALA A 313 -6.96 -8.48 -21.71
CA ALA A 313 -8.05 -8.56 -20.73
C ALA A 313 -7.61 -8.20 -19.31
N TRP A 314 -6.38 -8.56 -18.91
CA TRP A 314 -5.81 -8.20 -17.60
C TRP A 314 -5.59 -6.70 -17.51
N ASN A 315 -4.98 -6.10 -18.54
CA ASN A 315 -4.79 -4.65 -18.60
C ASN A 315 -6.12 -3.88 -18.58
N ALA A 316 -7.12 -4.34 -19.33
CA ALA A 316 -8.45 -3.73 -19.32
C ALA A 316 -9.10 -3.81 -17.94
N THR A 317 -9.01 -4.97 -17.28
CA THR A 317 -9.55 -5.16 -15.92
C THR A 317 -8.88 -4.23 -14.92
N LEU A 318 -7.54 -4.16 -14.91
CA LEU A 318 -6.79 -3.30 -14.00
C LEU A 318 -7.00 -1.82 -14.29
N ALA A 319 -7.08 -1.40 -15.56
CA ALA A 319 -7.35 -0.02 -15.92
C ALA A 319 -8.73 0.44 -15.41
N ASN A 320 -9.75 -0.41 -15.52
CA ASN A 320 -11.11 -0.10 -15.05
C ASN A 320 -11.20 0.17 -13.55
N VAL A 321 -10.33 -0.46 -12.75
CA VAL A 321 -10.30 -0.31 -11.29
C VAL A 321 -9.22 0.66 -10.81
N SER A 322 -8.47 1.26 -11.74
CA SER A 322 -7.42 2.23 -11.44
C SER A 322 -8.00 3.62 -11.18
N GLU A 323 -7.32 4.38 -10.32
CA GLU A 323 -7.53 5.82 -10.22
C GLU A 323 -7.38 6.47 -11.59
N GLY A 324 -8.30 7.39 -11.91
CA GLY A 324 -8.35 8.08 -13.20
C GLY A 324 -8.43 7.17 -14.42
N THR A 325 -8.76 5.88 -14.25
CA THR A 325 -8.76 4.85 -15.31
C THR A 325 -7.43 4.71 -16.06
N GLN A 326 -6.33 5.07 -15.41
CA GLN A 326 -4.99 5.05 -15.99
C GLN A 326 -4.00 4.33 -15.09
N THR A 327 -2.98 3.73 -15.71
CA THR A 327 -1.91 3.04 -15.00
C THR A 327 -0.54 3.54 -15.40
N THR A 328 0.40 3.45 -14.48
CA THR A 328 1.80 3.81 -14.67
C THR A 328 2.74 2.76 -14.07
N LEU A 329 3.98 2.72 -14.56
CA LEU A 329 5.08 1.99 -13.91
C LEU A 329 5.74 2.84 -12.81
N GLY A 330 5.38 4.11 -12.67
CA GLY A 330 5.96 5.01 -11.68
C GLY A 330 7.49 5.07 -11.78
N ALA A 331 8.19 4.98 -10.64
CA ALA A 331 9.64 5.06 -10.59
C ALA A 331 10.37 3.93 -11.33
N TYR A 332 9.70 2.80 -11.59
CA TYR A 332 10.32 1.66 -12.27
C TYR A 332 10.74 1.98 -13.72
N HIS A 333 10.10 2.95 -14.37
CA HIS A 333 10.31 3.33 -15.77
C HIS A 333 10.97 4.72 -15.95
N ARG A 334 11.68 5.24 -14.94
CA ARG A 334 12.39 6.52 -15.10
C ARG A 334 13.46 6.41 -16.19
N LYS A 335 13.24 7.11 -17.31
CA LYS A 335 14.15 7.19 -18.47
C LYS A 335 15.37 8.09 -18.23
N TRP A 336 15.27 9.02 -17.28
CA TRP A 336 16.40 9.78 -16.79
C TRP A 336 16.97 9.02 -15.60
N GLN A 337 18.17 8.46 -15.75
CA GLN A 337 18.91 7.78 -14.69
C GLN A 337 20.29 8.40 -14.56
#